data_AF-A0AAW3DGQ4-F1
#
_entry.id   AF-A0AAW3DGQ4-F1
#
_cell.length_a   1.000
_cell.length_b   1.000
_cell.length_c   1.000
_cell.angle_alpha   90.00
_cell.angle_beta   90.00
_cell.angle_gamma   90.00
#
_symmetry.space_group_name_H-M   'P 1'
#
loop_
_entity.id
_entity.type
_entity.pdbx_description
1 polymer ?
#
loop_
_entity_poly.entity_id
_entity_poly.type
_entity_poly.pdbx_seq_one_letter_code
_entity_poly.pdbx_strand_id
1 'polypeptide(L)'
;RHPLATFFHLFFRVSAIITYLFCDWFSNSFVACFVTILLLLSFDFWSVKNVTGRLLVGLRWWNQIDEDGKSHWVFEAKRVTASTEAEARIFWLGLIICPVIWTVFFFSTLFSLKLKWL
;
A
#
# COMPACT_ATOMS: atom_id res chain seq x y z
N ARG A 1 8.57 -18.63 -1.93
CA ARG A 1 8.83 -17.68 -0.83
C ARG A 1 9.61 -16.50 -1.41
N HIS A 2 9.22 -15.28 -1.06
CA HIS A 2 9.65 -14.03 -1.65
C HIS A 2 9.99 -13.00 -0.55
N PRO A 3 11.09 -13.19 0.21
CA PRO A 3 11.42 -12.36 1.37
C PRO A 3 11.61 -10.88 1.03
N LEU A 4 12.22 -10.58 -0.13
CA LEU A 4 12.37 -9.20 -0.60
C LEU A 4 11.02 -8.54 -0.92
N ALA A 5 10.10 -9.28 -1.53
CA ALA A 5 8.76 -8.77 -1.81
C ALA A 5 8.01 -8.48 -0.50
N THR A 6 8.10 -9.38 0.48
CA THR A 6 7.50 -9.18 1.81
C THR A 6 8.11 -7.97 2.53
N PHE A 7 9.43 -7.77 2.45
CA PHE A 7 10.09 -6.60 3.02
C PHE A 7 9.57 -5.31 2.39
N PHE A 8 9.61 -5.19 1.06
CA PHE A 8 9.15 -3.98 0.37
C PHE A 8 7.65 -3.75 0.52
N HIS A 9 6.85 -4.81 0.69
CA HIS A 9 5.43 -4.71 1.04
C HIS A 9 5.25 -3.91 2.34
N LEU A 10 6.04 -4.19 3.38
CA LEU A 10 5.93 -3.48 4.65
C LEU A 10 6.69 -2.15 4.67
N PHE A 11 7.82 -2.08 3.97
CA PHE A 11 8.74 -0.93 4.02
C PHE A 11 8.07 0.38 3.59
N PHE A 12 7.41 0.42 2.43
CA PHE A 12 6.86 1.66 1.88
C PHE A 12 5.76 2.25 2.79
N ARG A 13 4.81 1.42 3.23
CA ARG A 13 3.74 1.87 4.13
C ARG A 13 4.23 2.25 5.53
N VAL A 14 5.17 1.50 6.11
CA VAL A 14 5.71 1.82 7.44
C VAL A 14 6.49 3.12 7.36
N SER A 15 7.27 3.31 6.30
CA SER A 15 7.98 4.56 6.05
C SER A 15 7.00 5.73 5.93
N ALA A 16 5.89 5.58 5.20
CA ALA A 16 4.88 6.63 5.08
C ALA A 16 4.27 7.02 6.44
N ILE A 17 3.97 6.05 7.30
CA ILE A 17 3.46 6.27 8.66
C ILE A 17 4.51 6.98 9.53
N ILE A 18 5.78 6.54 9.47
CA ILE A 18 6.88 7.17 10.21
C ILE A 18 7.08 8.61 9.73
N THR A 19 7.10 8.85 8.42
CA THR A 19 7.21 10.21 7.88
C THR A 19 6.06 11.10 8.35
N TYR A 20 4.81 10.59 8.36
CA TYR A 20 3.67 11.34 8.88
C TYR A 20 3.82 11.72 10.37
N LEU A 21 4.27 10.79 11.22
CA LEU A 21 4.40 11.03 12.66
C LEU A 21 5.58 11.93 13.03
N PHE A 22 6.70 11.81 12.31
CA PHE A 22 7.97 12.45 12.68
C PHE A 22 8.36 13.61 11.77
N CYS A 23 7.50 14.02 10.84
CA CYS A 23 7.85 15.04 9.85
C CYS A 23 8.28 16.37 10.45
N ASP A 24 7.60 16.84 11.49
CA ASP A 24 7.94 18.08 12.20
C ASP A 24 9.34 18.05 12.83
N TRP A 25 9.91 16.86 13.08
CA TRP A 25 11.26 16.74 13.61
C TRP A 25 12.33 16.93 12.51
N PHE A 26 12.07 16.46 11.29
CA PHE A 26 13.07 16.46 10.22
C PHE A 26 12.93 17.62 9.23
N SER A 27 11.74 18.21 9.09
CA SER A 27 11.48 19.27 8.12
C SER A 27 10.41 20.23 8.61
N ASN A 28 10.71 21.53 8.60
CA ASN A 28 9.71 22.58 8.83
C ASN A 28 8.78 22.79 7.61
N SER A 29 9.04 22.11 6.48
CA SER A 29 8.25 22.24 5.26
C SER A 29 7.18 21.17 5.17
N PHE A 30 5.93 21.58 5.42
CA PHE A 30 4.73 20.78 5.21
C PHE A 30 4.66 20.19 3.79
N VAL A 31 5.01 20.98 2.77
CA VAL A 31 4.97 20.54 1.37
C VAL A 31 5.93 19.39 1.11
N ALA A 32 7.17 19.49 1.61
CA ALA A 32 8.16 18.42 1.45
C ALA A 32 7.71 17.13 2.14
N CYS A 33 7.10 17.26 3.33
CA CYS A 33 6.51 16.14 4.04
C CYS A 33 5.41 15.46 3.23
N PHE A 34 4.44 16.26 2.79
CA PHE A 34 3.30 15.79 2.03
C PHE A 34 3.72 15.06 0.74
N VAL A 35 4.63 15.65 -0.03
CA VAL A 35 5.16 15.05 -1.26
C VAL A 35 5.87 13.72 -0.96
N THR A 36 6.65 13.65 0.12
CA THR A 36 7.36 12.42 0.51
C THR A 36 6.38 11.30 0.85
N ILE A 37 5.34 11.58 1.65
CA ILE A 37 4.29 10.61 1.99
C ILE A 37 3.56 10.15 0.73
N LEU A 38 3.18 11.09 -0.15
CA LEU A 38 2.48 10.78 -1.40
C LEU A 38 3.31 9.85 -2.29
N LEU A 39 4.61 10.09 -2.41
CA LEU A 39 5.52 9.23 -3.18
C LEU A 39 5.62 7.83 -2.54
N LEU A 40 5.80 7.75 -1.22
CA LEU A 40 5.86 6.46 -0.51
C LEU A 40 4.57 5.64 -0.68
N LEU A 41 3.40 6.28 -0.57
CA LEU A 41 2.11 5.63 -0.79
C LEU A 41 1.90 5.22 -2.25
N SER A 42 2.38 6.01 -3.20
CA SER A 42 2.34 5.66 -4.63
C SER A 42 3.20 4.43 -4.92
N PHE A 43 4.39 4.33 -4.32
CA PHE A 43 5.23 3.14 -4.41
C PHE A 43 4.60 1.93 -3.72
N ASP A 44 3.98 2.08 -2.54
CA ASP A 44 3.24 1.01 -1.87
C ASP A 44 2.10 0.51 -2.78
N PHE A 45 1.27 1.41 -3.31
CA PHE A 45 0.18 1.07 -4.22
C PHE A 45 0.67 0.31 -5.45
N TRP A 46 1.72 0.83 -6.12
CA TRP A 46 2.28 0.18 -7.29
C TRP A 46 2.86 -1.20 -6.96
N SER A 47 3.58 -1.32 -5.85
CA SER A 47 4.18 -2.57 -5.38
C SER A 47 3.12 -3.61 -4.99
N VAL A 48 2.03 -3.19 -4.34
CA VAL A 48 0.88 -4.04 -4.03
C VAL A 48 0.23 -4.57 -5.31
N LYS A 49 -0.06 -3.67 -6.25
CA LYS A 49 -0.74 -4.02 -7.51
C LYS A 49 0.12 -4.91 -8.42
N ASN A 50 1.41 -4.63 -8.54
CA ASN A 50 2.27 -5.22 -9.56
C ASN A 50 3.27 -6.25 -9.03
N VAL A 51 3.63 -6.26 -7.76
CA VAL A 51 4.68 -7.18 -7.27
C VAL A 51 4.11 -8.11 -6.23
N THR A 52 3.71 -7.55 -5.09
CA THR A 52 3.40 -8.33 -3.89
C THR A 52 2.04 -9.04 -4.00
N GLY A 53 1.05 -8.48 -4.69
CA GLY A 53 -0.19 -9.19 -5.01
C GLY A 53 0.04 -10.45 -5.85
N ARG A 54 0.97 -10.40 -6.83
CA ARG A 54 1.31 -11.54 -7.68
C ARG A 54 2.16 -12.56 -6.94
N LEU A 55 3.15 -12.12 -6.18
CA LEU A 55 4.13 -13.01 -5.54
C LEU A 55 3.65 -13.59 -4.20
N LEU A 56 2.96 -12.82 -3.36
CA LEU A 56 2.61 -13.26 -1.99
C LEU A 56 1.26 -13.97 -1.94
N VAL A 57 0.29 -13.54 -2.75
CA VAL A 57 -1.08 -14.09 -2.76
C VAL A 57 -1.53 -14.63 -4.12
N GLY A 58 -0.69 -14.52 -5.16
CA GLY A 58 -0.99 -15.11 -6.47
C GLY A 58 -2.20 -14.50 -7.17
N LEU A 59 -2.53 -13.24 -6.87
CA LEU A 59 -3.65 -12.53 -7.47
C LEU A 59 -3.15 -11.68 -8.65
N ARG A 60 -3.85 -11.78 -9.78
CA ARG A 60 -3.54 -11.00 -10.99
C ARG A 60 -4.83 -10.53 -11.63
N TRP A 61 -4.88 -9.26 -12.01
CA TRP A 61 -5.96 -8.69 -12.80
C TRP A 61 -5.42 -7.65 -13.77
N TRP A 62 -5.96 -7.64 -14.99
CA TRP A 62 -5.58 -6.70 -16.04
C TRP A 62 -6.73 -6.51 -17.02
N ASN A 63 -6.63 -5.46 -17.83
CA ASN A 63 -7.56 -5.18 -18.90
C ASN A 63 -6.96 -5.59 -20.25
N GLN A 64 -7.74 -6.26 -21.08
CA GLN A 64 -7.40 -6.59 -22.47
C GLN A 64 -8.41 -5.91 -23.38
N ILE A 65 -7.92 -5.20 -24.39
CA ILE A 65 -8.78 -4.61 -25.43
C ILE A 65 -8.70 -5.55 -26.63
N ASP A 66 -9.85 -6.03 -27.10
CA ASP A 66 -9.91 -6.88 -28.30
C ASP A 66 -9.80 -6.06 -29.60
N GLU A 67 -9.78 -6.75 -30.74
CA GLU A 67 -9.70 -6.11 -32.07
C GLU A 67 -10.93 -5.23 -32.38
N ASP A 68 -12.07 -5.49 -31.73
CA ASP A 68 -13.30 -4.69 -31.83
C ASP A 68 -13.28 -3.46 -30.90
N GLY A 69 -12.19 -3.25 -30.13
CA GLY A 69 -12.06 -2.17 -29.17
C GLY A 69 -12.84 -2.38 -27.86
N LYS A 70 -13.37 -3.58 -27.61
CA LYS A 70 -14.09 -3.91 -26.36
C LYS A 70 -13.12 -4.31 -25.26
N SER A 71 -13.44 -3.87 -24.06
CA SER A 71 -12.63 -4.02 -22.86
C SER A 71 -13.01 -5.30 -22.09
N HIS A 72 -12.06 -6.22 -21.94
CA HIS A 72 -12.18 -7.47 -21.20
C HIS A 72 -11.35 -7.44 -19.93
N TRP A 73 -11.99 -7.60 -18.77
CA TRP A 73 -11.30 -7.68 -17.48
C TRP A 73 -11.04 -9.15 -17.14
N VAL A 74 -9.76 -9.51 -17.04
CA VAL A 74 -9.33 -10.87 -16.71
C VAL A 74 -8.80 -10.91 -15.28
N PHE A 75 -9.24 -11.90 -14.50
CA PHE A 75 -8.80 -12.16 -13.14
C PHE A 75 -8.27 -13.59 -13.01
N GLU A 76 -7.12 -13.72 -12.37
CA GLU A 76 -6.50 -15.00 -12.04
C GLU A 76 -6.12 -15.04 -10.56
N ALA A 77 -6.34 -16.20 -9.94
CA ALA A 77 -5.94 -16.48 -8.57
C ALA A 77 -5.26 -17.84 -8.47
N LYS A 78 -4.08 -17.87 -7.85
CA LYS A 78 -3.41 -19.12 -7.48
C LYS A 78 -3.85 -19.56 -6.08
N ARG A 79 -4.07 -20.86 -5.88
CA ARG A 79 -4.35 -21.40 -4.54
C ARG A 79 -3.16 -21.19 -3.61
N VAL A 80 -3.43 -20.70 -2.40
CA VAL A 80 -2.43 -20.60 -1.33
C VAL A 80 -2.07 -22.01 -0.87
N THR A 81 -0.78 -22.30 -0.77
CA THR A 81 -0.25 -23.56 -0.24
C THR A 81 0.29 -23.35 1.17
N ALA A 82 0.43 -24.41 1.97
CA ALA A 82 0.99 -24.32 3.32
C ALA A 82 2.37 -23.63 3.36
N SER A 83 3.15 -23.77 2.29
CA SER A 83 4.46 -23.13 2.14
C SER A 83 4.44 -21.59 1.99
N THR A 84 3.30 -21.00 1.57
CA THR A 84 3.11 -19.56 1.32
C THR A 84 2.10 -18.90 2.26
N GLU A 85 1.53 -19.66 3.20
CA GLU A 85 0.48 -19.17 4.10
C GLU A 85 0.93 -17.95 4.94
N ALA A 86 2.16 -17.98 5.45
CA ALA A 86 2.72 -16.86 6.21
C ALA A 86 2.82 -15.57 5.37
N GLU A 87 3.23 -15.68 4.11
CA GLU A 87 3.35 -14.55 3.17
C GLU A 87 1.96 -13.98 2.83
N ALA A 88 0.97 -14.84 2.64
CA ALA A 88 -0.41 -14.44 2.42
C ALA A 88 -0.99 -13.73 3.65
N ARG A 89 -0.73 -14.23 4.87
CA ARG A 89 -1.18 -13.57 6.11
C ARG A 89 -0.55 -12.18 6.26
N ILE A 90 0.76 -12.04 6.01
CA ILE A 90 1.43 -10.72 6.07
C ILE A 90 0.83 -9.77 5.03
N PHE A 91 0.56 -10.26 3.82
CA PHE A 91 -0.06 -9.46 2.77
C PHE A 91 -1.42 -8.90 3.22
N TRP A 92 -2.33 -9.77 3.66
CA TRP A 92 -3.68 -9.35 4.05
C TRP A 92 -3.71 -8.49 5.31
N LEU A 93 -2.92 -8.85 6.33
CA LEU A 93 -2.81 -8.02 7.53
C LEU A 93 -2.26 -6.64 7.21
N GLY A 94 -1.20 -6.56 6.41
CA GLY A 94 -0.63 -5.29 5.99
C GLY A 94 -1.61 -4.43 5.18
N LEU A 95 -2.37 -5.05 4.27
CA LEU A 95 -3.37 -4.39 3.44
C LEU A 95 -4.55 -3.83 4.25
N ILE A 96 -4.95 -4.50 5.35
CA ILE A 96 -6.07 -4.06 6.19
C ILE A 96 -5.62 -3.10 7.31
N ILE A 97 -4.48 -3.35 7.95
CA ILE A 97 -3.99 -2.52 9.06
C ILE A 97 -3.63 -1.11 8.58
N CYS A 98 -3.02 -0.99 7.39
CA CYS A 98 -2.63 0.31 6.83
C CYS A 98 -3.80 1.31 6.74
N PRO A 99 -4.93 1.01 6.05
CA PRO A 99 -6.06 1.93 5.97
C PRO A 99 -6.73 2.18 7.33
N VAL A 100 -6.70 1.21 8.26
CA VAL A 100 -7.19 1.42 9.64
C VAL A 100 -6.35 2.50 10.34
N ILE A 101 -5.02 2.43 10.25
CA ILE A 101 -4.12 3.45 10.82
C ILE A 101 -4.40 4.83 10.20
N TRP A 102 -4.52 4.91 8.87
CA TRP A 102 -4.83 6.18 8.19
C TRP A 102 -6.20 6.74 8.56
N THR A 103 -7.19 5.87 8.78
CA THR A 103 -8.53 6.27 9.25
C THR A 103 -8.44 6.87 10.66
N VAL A 104 -7.66 6.26 11.56
CA VAL A 104 -7.40 6.81 12.90
C VAL A 104 -6.69 8.17 12.81
N PHE A 105 -5.70 8.31 11.93
CA PHE A 105 -5.04 9.60 11.70
C PHE A 105 -5.99 10.67 11.18
N PHE A 106 -6.85 10.33 10.23
CA PHE A 106 -7.87 11.23 9.69
C PHE A 106 -8.83 11.74 10.78
N PHE A 107 -9.36 10.84 11.62
CA PHE A 107 -10.22 11.27 12.72
C PHE A 107 -9.45 12.09 13.77
N SER A 108 -8.21 11.71 14.08
CA SER A 108 -7.35 12.46 15.01
C SER A 108 -7.10 13.89 14.52
N THR A 109 -6.80 14.10 13.24
CA THR A 109 -6.60 15.45 12.67
C THR A 109 -7.90 16.24 12.61
N LEU A 110 -9.01 15.58 12.26
CA LEU A 110 -10.34 16.18 12.22
C LEU A 110 -10.74 16.73 13.60
N PHE A 111 -10.61 15.93 14.67
CA PHE A 111 -10.96 16.35 16.03
C PHE A 111 -9.92 17.29 16.67
N SER A 112 -8.65 17.18 16.29
CA SER A 112 -7.60 18.09 16.75
C SER A 112 -7.64 19.47 16.04
N LEU A 113 -8.56 19.68 15.09
CA LEU A 113 -8.68 20.90 14.26
C LEU A 113 -7.38 21.33 13.56
N LYS A 114 -6.44 20.39 13.38
CA LYS A 114 -5.19 20.63 12.65
C LYS A 114 -5.44 20.52 11.15
N LEU A 115 -6.26 21.42 10.60
CA LEU A 115 -6.68 21.44 9.18
C LEU A 115 -5.52 21.52 8.19
N LYS A 116 -4.30 21.86 8.64
CA LYS A 116 -3.10 21.75 7.80
C LYS A 116 -2.83 20.32 7.32
N TRP A 117 -3.25 19.31 8.08
CA TRP A 117 -3.03 17.89 7.80
C TRP A 117 -4.28 17.15 7.28
N LEU A 118 -5.41 17.87 7.13
CA LEU A 118 -6.63 17.35 6.50
C LEU A 118 -6.56 17.61 4.99
#